data_AF-A0A101CW28-F1
#
_entry.id   AF-A0A101CW28-F1
#
_cell.length_a   1.000
_cell.length_b   1.000
_cell.length_c   1.000
_cell.angle_alpha   90.00
_cell.angle_beta   90.00
_cell.angle_gamma   90.00
#
_symmetry.space_group_name_H-M   'P 1'
#
loop_
_entity.id
_entity.type
_entity.pdbx_description
1 polymer ?
#
loop_
_entity_poly.entity_id
_entity_poly.type
_entity_poly.pdbx_seq_one_letter_code
_entity_poly.pdbx_strand_id
1 'polypeptide(L)'
;MEKITLLLALSILSCNGQQEKKIIESKKPQMEAIKNNSRATLNLTNFKFKTNINGVLNQIGLTLNDNVLNEYNISGDYEEFKFPPQQINLLDNNIDSTKNEISFFYTKKDKLIWCYEISVLDNNDAVKIIKEFENKYSSKPAFSKISLSTKEHPLFLDENGEFKKDKMEERILVWEDSKEKVTFFVIYKVNYDKNPVEGTLQIIALDKNNKKYKEWVSYRSLDMYYKN
;
A
#
# COMPACT_ATOMS: atom_id res chain seq x y z
N MET A 1 11.83 -65.58 16.59
CA MET A 1 11.96 -64.33 15.81
C MET A 1 10.73 -64.20 14.94
N GLU A 2 9.97 -63.16 15.24
CA GLU A 2 8.51 -63.11 15.13
C GLU A 2 8.03 -62.86 13.70
N LYS A 3 7.05 -63.66 13.28
CA LYS A 3 6.29 -63.48 12.04
C LYS A 3 5.19 -62.47 12.31
N ILE A 4 5.20 -61.39 11.54
CA ILE A 4 4.18 -60.35 11.53
C ILE A 4 2.85 -60.96 11.09
N THR A 5 1.84 -60.86 11.94
CA THR A 5 0.44 -61.10 11.60
C THR A 5 -0.41 -60.05 12.31
N LEU A 6 -1.09 -59.18 11.53
CA LEU A 6 -2.40 -58.60 11.87
C LEU A 6 -2.89 -57.88 10.60
N LEU A 7 -3.66 -58.58 9.75
CA LEU A 7 -5.12 -58.47 9.63
C LEU A 7 -5.65 -57.03 9.47
N LEU A 8 -5.97 -56.69 8.21
CA LEU A 8 -6.96 -55.69 7.86
C LEU A 8 -8.34 -56.11 8.39
N ALA A 9 -9.02 -55.19 9.08
CA ALA A 9 -10.46 -55.20 9.18
C ALA A 9 -10.97 -53.77 9.03
N LEU A 10 -11.57 -53.48 7.86
CA LEU A 10 -12.50 -52.38 7.69
C LEU A 10 -13.77 -52.70 8.48
N SER A 11 -14.28 -51.73 9.23
CA SER A 11 -15.71 -51.63 9.47
C SER A 11 -16.12 -50.17 9.55
N ILE A 12 -16.82 -49.75 8.51
CA ILE A 12 -17.56 -48.50 8.38
C ILE A 12 -18.81 -48.65 9.24
N LEU A 13 -18.97 -47.81 10.26
CA LEU A 13 -20.27 -47.52 10.89
C LEU A 13 -20.37 -46.01 11.10
N SER A 14 -21.19 -45.38 10.26
CA SER A 14 -21.77 -44.07 10.48
C SER A 14 -22.67 -44.08 11.73
N CYS A 15 -22.63 -43.04 12.55
CA CYS A 15 -23.83 -42.31 13.00
C CYS A 15 -23.50 -41.17 13.99
N ASN A 16 -24.01 -39.99 13.65
CA ASN A 16 -24.32 -38.82 14.47
C ASN A 16 -23.93 -38.85 15.95
N GLY A 17 -23.04 -37.93 16.31
CA GLY A 17 -22.91 -37.39 17.65
C GLY A 17 -22.51 -35.93 17.58
N GLN A 18 -23.49 -35.02 17.65
CA GLN A 18 -23.24 -33.64 18.02
C GLN A 18 -22.51 -33.65 19.38
N GLN A 19 -21.23 -33.33 19.39
CA GLN A 19 -20.52 -32.95 20.60
C GLN A 19 -20.22 -31.46 20.52
N GLU A 20 -21.04 -30.69 21.23
CA GLU A 20 -20.74 -29.31 21.59
C GLU A 20 -19.35 -29.25 22.22
N LYS A 21 -18.40 -28.62 21.51
CA LYS A 21 -17.17 -28.17 22.13
C LYS A 21 -17.53 -27.01 23.05
N LYS A 22 -17.53 -27.27 24.36
CA LYS A 22 -17.49 -26.24 25.40
C LYS A 22 -16.35 -25.28 25.10
N ILE A 23 -16.70 -24.05 24.75
CA ILE A 23 -15.78 -22.92 24.67
C ILE A 23 -15.33 -22.65 26.10
N ILE A 24 -14.08 -22.99 26.41
CA ILE A 24 -13.41 -22.46 27.60
C ILE A 24 -13.05 -21.02 27.25
N GLU A 25 -13.86 -20.07 27.72
CA GLU A 25 -13.54 -18.65 27.69
C GLU A 25 -12.25 -18.40 28.47
N SER A 26 -11.12 -18.32 27.77
CA SER A 26 -9.96 -17.64 28.32
C SER A 26 -10.32 -16.17 28.42
N LYS A 27 -10.68 -15.70 29.62
CA LYS A 27 -10.74 -14.28 29.95
C LYS A 27 -9.38 -13.66 29.64
N LYS A 28 -9.23 -13.07 28.44
CA LYS A 28 -8.16 -12.11 28.19
C LYS A 28 -8.39 -10.97 29.19
N PRO A 29 -7.38 -10.56 29.97
CA PRO A 29 -7.52 -9.33 30.74
C PRO A 29 -7.84 -8.21 29.74
N GLN A 30 -8.95 -7.50 29.98
CA GLN A 30 -9.22 -6.24 29.32
C GLN A 30 -8.05 -5.32 29.65
N MET A 31 -7.09 -5.20 28.72
CA MET A 31 -6.24 -4.02 28.71
C MET A 31 -7.18 -2.85 28.49
N GLU A 32 -7.29 -2.00 29.51
CA GLU A 32 -7.98 -0.73 29.40
C GLU A 32 -7.45 -0.01 28.17
N ALA A 33 -8.33 0.20 27.20
CA ALA A 33 -8.03 1.05 26.06
C ALA A 33 -7.70 2.43 26.63
N ILE A 34 -6.42 2.78 26.61
CA ILE A 34 -5.95 4.14 26.87
C ILE A 34 -6.64 5.01 25.82
N LYS A 35 -7.74 5.67 26.22
CA LYS A 35 -8.42 6.68 25.41
C LYS A 35 -7.49 7.90 25.31
N ASN A 36 -6.55 7.84 24.38
CA ASN A 36 -5.84 9.02 23.92
C ASN A 36 -6.81 9.87 23.09
N ASN A 37 -7.39 10.90 23.73
CA ASN A 37 -8.31 11.88 23.14
C ASN A 37 -7.64 12.88 22.17
N SER A 38 -6.61 12.45 21.45
CA SER A 38 -5.92 13.23 20.43
C SER A 38 -5.65 12.32 19.25
N ARG A 39 -6.60 12.21 18.31
CA ARG A 39 -6.32 11.62 16.99
C ARG A 39 -5.51 12.64 16.19
N ALA A 40 -4.20 12.66 16.36
CA ALA A 40 -3.34 13.45 15.49
C ALA A 40 -3.49 12.92 14.06
N THR A 41 -3.67 13.81 13.08
CA THR A 41 -3.68 13.44 11.66
C THR A 41 -2.27 13.02 11.25
N LEU A 42 -2.12 11.86 10.60
CA LEU A 42 -0.82 11.43 10.07
C LEU A 42 -0.39 12.41 8.97
N ASN A 43 0.73 13.10 9.15
CA ASN A 43 1.26 14.03 8.15
C ASN A 43 2.46 13.42 7.40
N LEU A 44 2.28 13.13 6.11
CA LEU A 44 3.28 12.50 5.26
C LEU A 44 4.16 13.50 4.50
N THR A 45 3.78 14.78 4.48
CA THR A 45 4.48 15.88 3.80
C THR A 45 5.95 15.98 4.18
N ASN A 46 6.24 15.79 5.46
CA ASN A 46 7.58 15.87 6.04
C ASN A 46 7.92 14.57 6.78
N PHE A 47 7.41 13.44 6.28
CA PHE A 47 7.64 12.15 6.88
C PHE A 47 9.14 11.82 6.87
N LYS A 48 9.66 11.41 8.03
CA LYS A 48 11.05 10.98 8.17
C LYS A 48 11.13 9.47 8.07
N PHE A 49 11.75 8.98 6.99
CA PHE A 49 12.08 7.57 6.86
C PHE A 49 13.06 7.12 7.95
N LYS A 50 13.15 5.80 8.15
CA LYS A 50 13.89 5.19 9.27
C LYS A 50 13.31 5.53 10.64
N THR A 51 12.06 6.00 10.68
CA THR A 51 11.28 6.08 11.91
C THR A 51 10.67 4.72 12.21
N ASN A 52 10.58 4.35 13.49
CA ASN A 52 9.96 3.11 13.92
C ASN A 52 8.44 3.15 13.73
N ILE A 53 7.87 2.14 13.07
CA ILE A 53 6.43 2.02 12.79
C ILE A 53 5.56 2.16 14.04
N ASN A 54 5.94 1.54 15.16
CA ASN A 54 5.15 1.61 16.40
C ASN A 54 5.04 3.04 16.91
N GLY A 55 6.12 3.82 16.81
CA GLY A 55 6.12 5.23 17.20
C GLY A 55 5.15 6.06 16.37
N VAL A 56 5.13 5.84 15.05
CA VAL A 56 4.24 6.56 14.14
C VAL A 56 2.78 6.16 14.38
N LEU A 57 2.49 4.86 14.51
CA LEU A 57 1.13 4.38 14.76
C LEU A 57 0.60 4.88 16.11
N ASN A 58 1.39 4.82 17.18
CA ASN A 58 0.97 5.26 18.50
C ASN A 58 0.62 6.77 18.52
N GLN A 59 1.32 7.60 17.74
CA GLN A 59 1.04 9.04 17.64
C GLN A 59 -0.37 9.33 17.10
N ILE A 60 -0.90 8.45 16.27
CA ILE A 60 -2.22 8.58 15.67
C ILE A 60 -3.26 7.65 16.31
N GLY A 61 -2.89 7.01 17.43
CA GLY A 61 -3.78 6.12 18.20
C GLY A 61 -3.98 4.74 17.58
N LEU A 62 -3.06 4.29 16.72
CA LEU A 62 -3.05 2.95 16.15
C LEU A 62 -1.93 2.09 16.73
N THR A 63 -2.03 0.80 16.51
CA THR A 63 -1.03 -0.23 16.80
C THR A 63 -0.88 -1.16 15.60
N LEU A 64 0.13 -2.04 15.62
CA LEU A 64 0.30 -3.05 14.57
C LEU A 64 -0.90 -4.02 14.45
N ASN A 65 -1.71 -4.17 15.51
CA ASN A 65 -2.90 -5.02 15.49
C ASN A 65 -4.05 -4.41 14.68
N ASP A 66 -3.98 -3.11 14.37
CA ASP A 66 -4.98 -2.40 13.57
C ASP A 66 -4.71 -2.51 12.06
N ASN A 67 -3.73 -3.33 11.67
CA ASN A 67 -3.42 -3.60 10.28
C ASN A 67 -4.62 -4.29 9.60
N VAL A 68 -5.14 -3.71 8.52
CA VAL A 68 -6.30 -4.28 7.81
C VAL A 68 -5.95 -5.45 6.90
N LEU A 69 -4.66 -5.78 6.76
CA LEU A 69 -4.23 -7.01 6.09
C LEU A 69 -4.53 -8.21 7.01
N ASN A 70 -5.53 -9.00 6.62
CA ASN A 70 -5.87 -10.26 7.30
C ASN A 70 -4.87 -11.40 7.04
N GLU A 71 -4.02 -11.26 6.02
CA GLU A 71 -2.99 -12.23 5.66
C GLU A 71 -1.61 -11.59 5.86
N TYR A 72 -0.74 -12.28 6.60
CA TYR A 72 0.64 -11.84 6.79
C TYR A 72 1.28 -11.64 5.42
N ASN A 73 1.69 -10.41 5.09
CA ASN A 73 2.47 -10.15 3.90
C ASN A 73 3.89 -10.71 4.13
N ILE A 74 4.09 -12.00 3.80
CA ILE A 74 5.32 -12.76 4.13
C ILE A 74 6.40 -12.49 3.07
N SER A 75 6.82 -11.24 2.91
CA SER A 75 8.19 -11.04 2.44
C SER A 75 9.15 -11.45 3.56
N GLY A 76 10.29 -12.05 3.21
CA GLY A 76 11.22 -12.61 4.19
C GLY A 76 11.69 -11.61 5.24
N ASP A 77 11.88 -10.35 4.86
CA ASP A 77 12.57 -9.34 5.68
C ASP A 77 11.82 -8.01 5.89
N TYR A 78 10.65 -7.82 5.29
CA TYR A 78 9.78 -6.67 5.52
C TYR A 78 8.31 -7.08 5.72
N GLU A 79 7.53 -6.16 6.28
CA GLU A 79 6.08 -6.26 6.46
C GLU A 79 5.40 -5.03 5.86
N GLU A 80 4.13 -5.21 5.50
CA GLU A 80 3.24 -4.13 5.11
C GLU A 80 2.24 -3.87 6.25
N PHE A 81 2.06 -2.60 6.59
CA PHE A 81 0.96 -2.13 7.40
C PHE A 81 0.01 -1.34 6.50
N LYS A 82 -1.17 -1.91 6.21
CA LYS A 82 -2.23 -1.19 5.49
C LYS A 82 -3.10 -0.48 6.52
N PHE A 83 -3.28 0.81 6.34
CA PHE A 83 -4.00 1.63 7.31
C PHE A 83 -5.51 1.32 7.28
N PRO A 84 -6.18 1.30 8.45
CA PRO A 84 -7.63 1.39 8.49
C PRO A 84 -8.09 2.80 8.05
N PRO A 85 -9.38 2.97 7.74
CA PRO A 85 -9.89 4.28 7.35
C PRO A 85 -9.62 5.38 8.39
N GLN A 86 -8.86 6.38 7.97
CA GLN A 86 -8.40 7.55 8.73
C GLN A 86 -8.10 8.75 7.83
N GLN A 87 -7.99 9.96 8.40
CA GLN A 87 -7.51 11.12 7.66
C GLN A 87 -5.98 11.15 7.64
N ILE A 88 -5.40 11.39 6.46
CA ILE A 88 -3.96 11.58 6.28
C ILE A 88 -3.74 12.91 5.57
N ASN A 89 -2.74 13.67 6.02
CA ASN A 89 -2.31 14.89 5.38
C ASN A 89 -1.10 14.62 4.48
N LEU A 90 -1.19 15.04 3.22
CA LEU A 90 -0.09 15.03 2.28
C LEU A 90 -0.12 16.31 1.45
N LEU A 91 0.96 17.09 1.53
CA LEU A 91 1.11 18.38 0.85
C LEU A 91 -0.11 19.28 1.05
N ASP A 92 -0.53 19.47 2.30
CA ASP A 92 -1.72 20.26 2.68
C ASP A 92 -3.07 19.74 2.13
N ASN A 93 -3.09 18.53 1.58
CA ASN A 93 -4.31 17.82 1.20
C ASN A 93 -4.69 16.80 2.27
N ASN A 94 -5.94 16.83 2.71
CA ASN A 94 -6.50 15.80 3.57
C ASN A 94 -7.05 14.68 2.68
N ILE A 95 -6.30 13.59 2.62
CA ILE A 95 -6.68 12.37 1.90
C ILE A 95 -7.56 11.54 2.84
N ASP A 96 -8.80 11.31 2.43
CA ASP A 96 -9.73 10.45 3.15
C ASP A 96 -9.43 8.98 2.82
N SER A 97 -8.82 8.23 3.73
CA SER A 97 -8.51 6.81 3.48
C SER A 97 -9.69 5.86 3.63
N THR A 98 -10.94 6.35 3.78
CA THR A 98 -12.12 5.52 3.50
C THR A 98 -12.26 5.17 2.03
N LYS A 99 -11.68 5.98 1.14
CA LYS A 99 -11.74 5.84 -0.33
C LYS A 99 -10.39 5.61 -0.99
N ASN A 100 -9.32 5.74 -0.20
CA ASN A 100 -7.96 5.77 -0.68
C ASN A 100 -7.15 4.74 0.12
N GLU A 101 -6.22 4.07 -0.53
CA GLU A 101 -5.41 3.05 0.13
C GLU A 101 -4.07 3.63 0.55
N ILE A 102 -3.65 3.35 1.78
CA ILE A 102 -2.37 3.82 2.30
C ILE A 102 -1.68 2.66 3.00
N SER A 103 -0.41 2.48 2.66
CA SER A 103 0.40 1.40 3.20
C SER A 103 1.79 1.89 3.58
N PHE A 104 2.29 1.40 4.71
CA PHE A 104 3.69 1.52 5.10
C PHE A 104 4.39 0.18 4.95
N PHE A 105 5.59 0.22 4.39
CA PHE A 105 6.49 -0.93 4.34
C PHE A 105 7.66 -0.68 5.27
N TYR A 106 7.92 -1.66 6.14
CA TYR A 106 8.93 -1.56 7.18
C TYR A 106 9.68 -2.88 7.35
N THR A 107 10.94 -2.79 7.73
CA THR A 107 11.80 -3.95 7.94
C THR A 107 11.41 -4.71 9.22
N LYS A 108 11.34 -6.04 9.16
CA LYS A 108 10.92 -6.88 10.30
C LYS A 108 11.83 -6.74 11.52
N LYS A 109 13.14 -6.66 11.27
CA LYS A 109 14.20 -6.70 12.28
C LYS A 109 14.21 -5.49 13.21
N ASP A 110 14.14 -4.29 12.64
CA ASP A 110 14.29 -3.02 13.36
C ASP A 110 13.00 -2.17 13.33
N LYS A 111 11.97 -2.66 12.61
CA LYS A 111 10.65 -2.04 12.49
C LYS A 111 10.70 -0.64 11.90
N LEU A 112 11.70 -0.37 11.06
CA LEU A 112 11.92 0.94 10.44
C LEU A 112 11.20 1.06 9.10
N ILE A 113 10.43 2.14 8.94
CA ILE A 113 9.71 2.44 7.71
C ILE A 113 10.70 2.92 6.64
N TRP A 114 10.59 2.34 5.45
CA TRP A 114 11.47 2.65 4.30
C TRP A 114 10.70 2.94 3.00
N CYS A 115 9.41 2.58 2.95
CA CYS A 115 8.51 2.94 1.86
C CYS A 115 7.13 3.26 2.40
N TYR A 116 6.45 4.20 1.75
CA TYR A 116 5.01 4.31 1.85
C TYR A 116 4.38 4.42 0.47
N GLU A 117 3.17 3.89 0.35
CA GLU A 117 2.38 3.97 -0.87
C GLU A 117 1.00 4.57 -0.56
N ILE A 118 0.51 5.42 -1.46
CA ILE A 118 -0.80 6.05 -1.40
C ILE A 118 -1.47 5.88 -2.76
N SER A 119 -2.70 5.37 -2.76
CA SER A 119 -3.56 5.27 -3.94
C SER A 119 -4.76 6.17 -3.75
N VAL A 120 -4.84 7.24 -4.55
CA VAL A 120 -5.97 8.18 -4.58
C VAL A 120 -6.87 7.81 -5.75
N LEU A 121 -8.16 7.58 -5.48
CA LEU A 121 -9.14 7.13 -6.48
C LEU A 121 -10.05 8.23 -7.03
N ASP A 122 -9.83 9.48 -6.60
CA ASP A 122 -10.54 10.66 -7.09
C ASP A 122 -9.66 11.50 -8.03
N ASN A 123 -10.20 11.82 -9.20
CA ASN A 123 -9.50 12.56 -10.24
C ASN A 123 -9.14 14.00 -9.82
N ASN A 124 -10.04 14.68 -9.11
CA ASN A 124 -9.81 16.08 -8.72
C ASN A 124 -8.75 16.18 -7.63
N ASP A 125 -8.83 15.28 -6.64
CA ASP A 125 -7.81 15.17 -5.59
C ASP A 125 -6.45 14.78 -6.18
N ALA A 126 -6.43 13.84 -7.12
CA ALA A 126 -5.22 13.46 -7.85
C ALA A 126 -4.55 14.66 -8.54
N VAL A 127 -5.30 15.42 -9.33
CA VAL A 127 -4.78 16.62 -10.03
C VAL A 127 -4.30 17.68 -9.04
N LYS A 128 -5.02 17.86 -7.92
CA LYS A 128 -4.63 18.80 -6.88
C LYS A 128 -3.31 18.41 -6.22
N ILE A 129 -3.15 17.13 -5.85
CA ILE A 129 -1.93 16.64 -5.21
C ILE A 129 -0.71 16.76 -6.14
N ILE A 130 -0.87 16.46 -7.45
CA ILE A 130 0.22 16.63 -8.43
C ILE A 130 0.70 18.08 -8.49
N LYS A 131 -0.22 19.06 -8.50
CA LYS A 131 0.15 20.48 -8.46
C LYS A 131 0.93 20.85 -7.20
N GLU A 132 0.58 20.27 -6.05
CA GLU A 132 1.34 20.53 -4.83
C GLU A 132 2.74 19.90 -4.85
N PHE A 133 2.93 18.78 -5.53
CA PHE A 133 4.28 18.24 -5.79
C PHE A 133 5.11 19.22 -6.62
N GLU A 134 4.53 19.75 -7.71
CA GLU A 134 5.16 20.78 -8.56
C GLU A 134 5.52 22.05 -7.77
N ASN A 135 4.65 22.47 -6.84
CA ASN A 135 4.91 23.63 -5.99
C ASN A 135 6.05 23.37 -4.98
N LYS A 136 6.05 22.21 -4.31
CA LYS A 136 6.98 21.91 -3.22
C LYS A 136 8.39 21.54 -3.70
N TYR A 137 8.48 20.70 -4.72
CA TYR A 137 9.74 20.05 -5.13
C TYR A 137 10.32 20.62 -6.43
N SER A 138 9.95 21.86 -6.76
CA SER A 138 10.17 22.55 -8.03
C SER A 138 9.23 22.11 -9.17
N SER A 139 8.95 23.07 -10.07
CA SER A 139 7.97 22.91 -11.15
C SER A 139 8.35 21.83 -12.18
N LYS A 140 9.59 21.34 -12.16
CA LYS A 140 10.05 20.30 -13.08
C LYS A 140 10.50 19.05 -12.31
N PRO A 141 9.87 17.89 -12.54
CA PRO A 141 10.33 16.64 -11.95
C PRO A 141 11.68 16.21 -12.55
N ALA A 142 12.42 15.39 -11.81
CA ALA A 142 13.66 14.76 -12.28
C ALA A 142 13.42 13.86 -13.51
N PHE A 143 12.23 13.29 -13.63
CA PHE A 143 11.75 12.58 -14.81
C PHE A 143 10.27 12.85 -15.04
N SER A 144 9.87 12.96 -16.31
CA SER A 144 8.46 13.04 -16.71
C SER A 144 8.24 12.25 -18.00
N LYS A 145 7.19 11.43 -18.03
CA LYS A 145 6.68 10.78 -19.23
C LYS A 145 5.17 10.89 -19.24
N ILE A 146 4.62 11.23 -20.41
CA ILE A 146 3.18 11.24 -20.67
C ILE A 146 2.92 10.27 -21.82
N SER A 147 2.03 9.31 -21.59
CA SER A 147 1.56 8.36 -22.58
C SER A 147 0.07 8.62 -22.83
N LEU A 148 -0.31 8.92 -24.06
CA LEU A 148 -1.71 9.15 -24.45
C LEU A 148 -2.17 8.02 -25.37
N SER A 149 -3.15 7.26 -24.93
CA SER A 149 -3.85 6.24 -25.70
C SER A 149 -5.09 6.85 -26.33
N THR A 150 -5.31 6.58 -27.61
CA THR A 150 -6.55 6.92 -28.32
C THR A 150 -7.07 5.72 -29.08
N LYS A 151 -8.26 5.84 -29.68
CA LYS A 151 -8.82 4.80 -30.54
C LYS A 151 -7.94 4.47 -31.75
N GLU A 152 -7.30 5.48 -32.33
CA GLU A 152 -6.39 5.37 -33.49
C GLU A 152 -5.02 4.83 -33.10
N HIS A 153 -4.58 5.11 -31.87
CA HIS A 153 -3.28 4.72 -31.33
C HIS A 153 -3.46 4.12 -29.94
N PRO A 154 -4.02 2.90 -29.84
CA PRO A 154 -4.23 2.29 -28.54
C PRO A 154 -2.89 1.83 -27.95
N LEU A 155 -2.64 2.17 -26.69
CA LEU A 155 -1.40 1.83 -25.99
C LEU A 155 -1.59 0.82 -24.86
N PHE A 156 -2.80 0.76 -24.29
CA PHE A 156 -3.08 -0.04 -23.11
C PHE A 156 -3.90 -1.28 -23.47
N LEU A 157 -3.67 -2.36 -22.72
CA LEU A 157 -4.45 -3.59 -22.82
C LEU A 157 -5.46 -3.68 -21.67
N ASP A 158 -6.58 -4.34 -21.90
CA ASP A 158 -7.54 -4.74 -20.87
C ASP A 158 -7.17 -6.07 -20.21
N GLU A 159 -8.01 -6.55 -19.30
CA GLU A 159 -7.82 -7.82 -18.60
C GLU A 159 -7.78 -9.06 -19.52
N ASN A 160 -8.29 -8.95 -20.75
CA ASN A 160 -8.29 -10.02 -21.74
C ASN A 160 -7.10 -9.91 -22.71
N GLY A 161 -6.27 -8.88 -22.57
CA GLY A 161 -5.17 -8.60 -23.48
C GLY A 161 -5.58 -7.88 -24.77
N GLU A 162 -6.81 -7.35 -24.83
CA GLU A 162 -7.27 -6.56 -25.98
C GLU A 162 -6.92 -5.08 -25.81
N PHE A 163 -6.66 -4.39 -26.92
CA PHE A 163 -6.37 -2.97 -26.92
C PHE A 163 -7.57 -2.13 -26.45
N LYS A 164 -7.36 -1.38 -25.37
CA LYS A 164 -8.32 -0.36 -24.91
C LYS A 164 -8.42 0.75 -25.95
N LYS A 165 -9.65 1.06 -26.34
CA LYS A 165 -9.97 2.11 -27.31
C LYS A 165 -10.34 3.45 -26.67
N ASP A 166 -10.49 3.46 -25.35
CA ASP A 166 -10.77 4.66 -24.58
C ASP A 166 -9.62 5.67 -24.71
N LYS A 167 -9.97 6.96 -24.68
CA LYS A 167 -9.02 8.04 -24.53
C LYS A 167 -8.47 8.04 -23.10
N MET A 168 -7.28 7.49 -22.94
CA MET A 168 -6.62 7.36 -21.64
C MET A 168 -5.27 8.06 -21.64
N GLU A 169 -4.92 8.68 -20.52
CA GLU A 169 -3.61 9.28 -20.31
C GLU A 169 -2.96 8.70 -19.06
N GLU A 170 -1.67 8.37 -19.18
CA GLU A 170 -0.80 8.00 -18.06
C GLU A 170 0.34 9.01 -17.96
N ARG A 171 0.48 9.66 -16.81
CA ARG A 171 1.62 10.51 -16.47
C ARG A 171 2.46 9.81 -15.42
N ILE A 172 3.77 9.79 -15.64
CA ILE A 172 4.75 9.28 -14.69
C ILE A 172 5.69 10.42 -14.39
N LEU A 173 5.70 10.86 -13.14
CA LEU A 173 6.50 11.98 -12.65
C LEU A 173 7.37 11.48 -11.50
N VAL A 174 8.65 11.83 -11.51
CA VAL A 174 9.59 11.44 -10.45
C VAL A 174 10.23 12.68 -9.84
N TRP A 175 10.06 12.86 -8.54
CA TRP A 175 10.75 13.90 -7.78
C TRP A 175 11.79 13.28 -6.84
N GLU A 176 12.90 13.99 -6.67
CA GLU A 176 13.95 13.59 -5.74
C GLU A 176 14.15 14.68 -4.68
N ASP A 177 13.85 14.35 -3.42
CA ASP A 177 14.27 15.17 -2.30
C ASP A 177 15.69 14.76 -1.90
N SER A 178 16.67 15.52 -2.39
CA SER A 178 18.09 15.28 -2.11
C SER A 178 18.47 15.52 -0.65
N LYS A 179 17.68 16.31 0.10
CA LYS A 179 17.94 16.62 1.50
C LYS A 179 17.50 15.46 2.39
N GLU A 180 16.26 15.01 2.20
CA GLU A 180 15.67 13.91 2.98
C GLU A 180 16.00 12.53 2.37
N LYS A 181 16.68 12.48 1.22
CA LYS A 181 17.06 11.27 0.47
C LYS A 181 15.87 10.41 0.09
N VAL A 182 14.81 11.06 -0.39
CA VAL A 182 13.56 10.40 -0.81
C VAL A 182 13.38 10.50 -2.31
N THR A 183 12.96 9.42 -2.96
CA THR A 183 12.39 9.47 -4.32
C THR A 183 10.89 9.30 -4.22
N PHE A 184 10.15 10.20 -4.88
CA PHE A 184 8.70 10.11 -5.05
C PHE A 184 8.40 9.72 -6.49
N PHE A 185 7.76 8.58 -6.69
CA PHE A 185 7.14 8.20 -7.96
C PHE A 185 5.66 8.56 -7.89
N VAL A 186 5.22 9.41 -8.80
CA VAL A 186 3.86 9.94 -8.87
C VAL A 186 3.28 9.51 -10.22
N ILE A 187 2.42 8.50 -10.19
CA ILE A 187 1.86 7.84 -11.36
C ILE A 187 0.37 8.14 -11.43
N TYR A 188 -0.03 8.91 -12.43
CA TYR A 188 -1.40 9.34 -12.62
C TYR A 188 -1.98 8.68 -13.86
N LYS A 189 -3.18 8.12 -13.76
CA LYS A 189 -3.92 7.54 -14.88
C LYS A 189 -5.30 8.15 -14.93
N VAL A 190 -5.77 8.49 -16.12
CA VAL A 190 -7.11 9.06 -16.32
C VAL A 190 -7.76 8.50 -17.57
N ASN A 191 -9.05 8.20 -17.49
CA ASN A 191 -9.91 7.82 -18.61
C ASN A 191 -10.91 8.93 -18.88
N TYR A 192 -10.73 9.63 -20.00
CA TYR A 192 -11.55 10.78 -20.39
C TYR A 192 -12.90 10.39 -20.97
N ASP A 193 -13.09 9.13 -21.37
CA ASP A 193 -14.33 8.66 -21.99
C ASP A 193 -15.36 8.19 -20.95
N LYS A 194 -14.99 8.17 -19.67
CA LYS A 194 -15.91 7.91 -18.55
C LYS A 194 -16.64 9.18 -18.12
N ASN A 195 -17.88 9.03 -17.65
CA ASN A 195 -18.67 10.12 -17.09
C ASN A 195 -19.28 9.70 -15.72
N PRO A 196 -18.78 10.24 -14.59
CA PRO A 196 -17.71 11.23 -14.50
C PRO A 196 -16.35 10.67 -14.95
N VAL A 197 -15.41 11.57 -15.27
CA VAL A 197 -14.03 11.20 -15.62
C VAL A 197 -13.40 10.43 -14.48
N GLU A 198 -12.89 9.24 -14.76
CA GLU A 198 -12.26 8.36 -13.78
C GLU A 198 -10.74 8.57 -13.82
N GLY A 199 -10.17 8.96 -12.68
CA GLY A 199 -8.74 9.21 -12.55
C GLY A 199 -8.20 8.63 -11.24
N THR A 200 -6.99 8.09 -11.29
CA THR A 200 -6.29 7.53 -10.14
C THR A 200 -4.87 8.06 -10.06
N LEU A 201 -4.38 8.22 -8.83
CA LEU A 201 -3.02 8.63 -8.55
C LEU A 201 -2.38 7.63 -7.59
N GLN A 202 -1.24 7.08 -7.98
CA GLN A 202 -0.38 6.31 -7.11
C GLN A 202 0.86 7.12 -6.76
N ILE A 203 1.15 7.22 -5.47
CA ILE A 203 2.36 7.85 -4.95
C ILE A 203 3.14 6.78 -4.22
N ILE A 204 4.39 6.57 -4.63
CA ILE A 204 5.33 5.66 -4.00
C ILE A 204 6.52 6.49 -3.52
N ALA A 205 6.69 6.60 -2.21
CA ALA A 205 7.80 7.33 -1.61
C ALA A 205 8.82 6.34 -1.02
N LEU A 206 10.07 6.46 -1.42
CA LEU A 206 11.14 5.50 -1.10
C LEU A 206 12.37 6.18 -0.49
N ASP A 207 12.87 5.62 0.62
CA ASP A 207 14.18 6.00 1.17
C ASP A 207 15.31 5.47 0.28
N LYS A 208 16.02 6.38 -0.40
CA LYS A 208 17.15 6.06 -1.29
C LYS A 208 18.31 5.36 -0.56
N ASN A 209 18.41 5.50 0.75
CA ASN A 209 19.46 4.86 1.55
C ASN A 209 19.09 3.46 2.03
N ASN A 210 17.83 3.04 1.87
CA ASN A 210 17.44 1.70 2.27
C ASN A 210 17.93 0.67 1.26
N LYS A 211 18.42 -0.48 1.74
CA LYS A 211 18.89 -1.58 0.89
C LYS A 211 17.78 -2.12 -0.05
N LYS A 212 16.52 -1.96 0.34
CA LYS A 212 15.34 -2.34 -0.44
C LYS A 212 15.00 -1.42 -1.59
N TYR A 213 15.60 -0.22 -1.68
CA TYR A 213 15.27 0.74 -2.72
C TYR A 213 15.33 0.14 -4.13
N LYS A 214 16.47 -0.47 -4.51
CA LYS A 214 16.67 -1.04 -5.85
C LYS A 214 15.74 -2.22 -6.12
N GLU A 215 15.54 -3.07 -5.11
CA GLU A 215 14.64 -4.23 -5.18
C GLU A 215 13.21 -3.77 -5.42
N TRP A 216 12.73 -2.77 -4.67
CA TRP A 216 11.37 -2.24 -4.81
C TRP A 216 11.15 -1.56 -6.16
N VAL A 217 12.12 -0.75 -6.59
CA VAL A 217 12.10 -0.10 -7.90
C VAL A 217 11.99 -1.15 -9.01
N SER A 218 12.74 -2.24 -8.94
CA SER A 218 12.65 -3.32 -9.93
C SER A 218 11.35 -4.11 -9.82
N TYR A 219 10.93 -4.48 -8.61
CA TYR A 219 9.69 -5.23 -8.35
C TYR A 219 8.46 -4.49 -8.90
N ARG A 220 8.42 -3.17 -8.73
CA ARG A 220 7.35 -2.30 -9.24
C ARG A 220 7.56 -1.87 -10.69
N SER A 221 8.60 -2.37 -11.37
CA SER A 221 8.98 -1.98 -12.74
C SER A 221 9.17 -0.45 -12.90
N LEU A 222 9.58 0.23 -11.84
CA LEU A 222 9.82 1.67 -11.82
C LEU A 222 11.15 2.03 -12.48
N ASP A 223 12.10 1.09 -12.58
CA ASP A 223 13.37 1.30 -13.27
C ASP A 223 13.19 1.55 -14.77
N MET A 224 12.10 1.06 -15.37
CA MET A 224 11.71 1.35 -16.74
C MET A 224 11.50 2.85 -17.01
N TYR A 225 11.29 3.63 -15.95
CA TYR A 225 11.01 5.07 -16.04
C TYR A 225 12.20 5.95 -15.67
N TYR A 226 13.30 5.39 -15.16
CA TYR A 226 14.40 6.21 -14.63
C TYR A 226 15.79 5.75 -15.07
N LYS A 227 15.91 4.67 -15.84
CA LYS A 227 17.19 4.28 -16.46
C LYS A 227 17.47 5.11 -17.72
N ASN A 228 18.36 6.10 -17.57
CA ASN A 228 19.40 6.48 -18.54
C ASN A 228 20.68 6.81 -17.77
#